data_AF-A0A7I8EWV9-F1
#
_entry.id   AF-A0A7I8EWV9-F1
#
_cell.length_a   1.000
_cell.length_b   1.000
_cell.length_c   1.000
_cell.angle_alpha   90.00
_cell.angle_beta   90.00
_cell.angle_gamma   90.00
#
_symmetry.space_group_name_H-M   'P 1'
#
loop_
_entity.id
_entity.type
_entity.pdbx_description
1 polymer ?
#
loop_
_entity_poly.entity_id
_entity_poly.type
_entity_poly.pdbx_seq_one_letter_code
_entity_poly.pdbx_strand_id
1 'polypeptide(L)'
;MTQTIQPPQTVQGGHPVGSRRRQTIASLFGEHSFECIDWRQLIQDGVLVRLHIRRCRFSTRLVLEDIGVRVEDDMVREKLSTWLILGEKRLLPVAYMKSLSRIESSARYALKERSFRTELGSFVPSSAYIGWRDMTLSLKVQYEALRDDILANHRLLTRQVLAEYEVIAGDTYQRLCGTHPELVTETREHFVTNYCNRIISQVPSPDRIRDTFDFKYLLVDGLSQLGTTQAEPPSQQSSVNAHEGRSAPVEVARLQVQAREWQRSVLEQDLRMHAQERVNTALDSFLASVVSQLRSLTYDVACDVLSTLQRRGGESVAHQSVRQLGNLLTQVRELNFYGDTEMERMMDQIQQIVEQSPEERQRSIADIGRTLRAIATVTRSTLLDLEEEPRVAREIAIPDLPTEASVRQARAELGLDLDATQFLNLAQVRADVRGERAEVGEHGMQSLWSYMESEAQRAPRSVS
;
A
#
# COMPACT_ATOMS: atom_id res chain seq x y z
N MET A 1 43.15 34.95 -26.87
CA MET A 1 42.09 34.01 -27.31
C MET A 1 41.05 33.96 -26.22
N THR A 2 40.06 34.83 -26.30
CA THR A 2 38.96 34.97 -25.33
C THR A 2 37.84 34.02 -25.75
N GLN A 3 37.70 32.89 -25.05
CA GLN A 3 36.56 32.00 -25.25
C GLN A 3 35.34 32.63 -24.58
N THR A 4 34.46 33.18 -25.40
CA THR A 4 33.12 33.61 -25.00
C THR A 4 32.31 32.36 -24.65
N ILE A 5 32.13 32.12 -23.36
CA ILE A 5 31.24 31.06 -22.85
C ILE A 5 29.81 31.49 -23.17
N GLN A 6 29.22 30.87 -24.19
CA GLN A 6 27.80 31.03 -24.49
C GLN A 6 26.97 30.45 -23.33
N PRO A 7 25.99 31.18 -22.80
CA PRO A 7 25.10 30.66 -21.77
C PRO A 7 24.33 29.45 -22.31
N PRO A 8 24.07 28.42 -21.48
CA PRO A 8 23.31 27.26 -21.89
C PRO A 8 21.93 27.72 -22.38
N GLN A 9 21.61 27.36 -23.62
CA GLN A 9 20.27 27.57 -24.17
C GLN A 9 19.29 26.77 -23.31
N THR A 10 18.45 27.48 -22.57
CA THR A 10 17.29 26.92 -21.88
C THR A 10 16.41 26.23 -22.90
N VAL A 11 16.43 24.89 -22.90
CA VAL A 11 15.50 24.04 -23.63
C VAL A 11 14.11 24.30 -23.03
N GLN A 12 13.36 25.21 -23.63
CA GLN A 12 11.93 25.37 -23.37
C GLN A 12 11.17 24.25 -24.10
N GLY A 13 10.25 23.58 -23.40
CA GLY A 13 9.13 22.92 -24.08
C GLY A 13 8.84 21.46 -23.73
N GLY A 14 9.32 20.92 -22.63
CA GLY A 14 8.69 19.74 -22.04
C GLY A 14 7.67 20.20 -21.01
N HIS A 15 6.37 20.12 -21.30
CA HIS A 15 5.37 20.28 -20.25
C HIS A 15 5.65 19.23 -19.17
N PRO A 16 5.88 19.61 -17.91
CA PRO A 16 6.20 18.64 -16.89
C PRO A 16 5.00 17.70 -16.74
N VAL A 17 5.24 16.40 -16.91
CA VAL A 17 4.25 15.30 -16.80
C VAL A 17 3.38 15.42 -15.55
N GLY A 18 3.87 16.06 -14.48
CA GLY A 18 3.10 16.39 -13.27
C GLY A 18 1.90 17.34 -13.47
N SER A 19 1.83 18.09 -14.57
CA SER A 19 0.75 19.08 -14.82
C SER A 19 -0.63 18.43 -14.93
N ARG A 20 -0.77 17.36 -15.72
CA ARG A 20 -2.08 16.71 -15.94
C ARG A 20 -2.63 16.06 -14.67
N ARG A 21 -1.77 15.33 -13.95
CA ARG A 21 -2.12 14.67 -12.69
C ARG A 21 -2.60 15.70 -11.68
N ARG A 22 -1.83 16.78 -11.48
CA ARG A 22 -2.20 17.89 -10.59
C ARG A 22 -3.49 18.58 -10.99
N GLN A 23 -3.70 18.84 -12.27
CA GLN A 23 -4.94 19.47 -12.76
C GLN A 23 -6.16 18.58 -12.60
N THR A 24 -5.99 17.27 -12.80
CA THR A 24 -7.06 16.28 -12.53
C THR A 24 -7.39 16.23 -11.04
N ILE A 25 -6.40 16.29 -10.17
CA ILE A 25 -6.64 16.37 -8.73
C ILE A 25 -7.36 17.68 -8.41
N ALA A 26 -6.86 18.83 -8.87
CA ALA A 26 -7.50 20.12 -8.64
C ALA A 26 -8.98 20.13 -9.04
N SER A 27 -9.33 19.62 -10.22
CA SER A 27 -10.71 19.59 -10.68
C SER A 27 -11.61 18.71 -9.82
N LEU A 28 -11.11 17.57 -9.31
CA LEU A 28 -11.86 16.69 -8.41
C LEU A 28 -12.14 17.34 -7.05
N PHE A 29 -11.27 18.26 -6.62
CA PHE A 29 -11.46 19.09 -5.43
C PHE A 29 -12.31 20.34 -5.71
N GLY A 30 -12.77 20.54 -6.95
CA GLY A 30 -13.50 21.74 -7.35
C GLY A 30 -12.62 22.99 -7.48
N GLU A 31 -11.30 22.82 -7.46
CA GLU A 31 -10.32 23.88 -7.54
C GLU A 31 -9.80 24.10 -8.96
N HIS A 32 -9.36 25.33 -9.24
CA HIS A 32 -8.85 25.72 -10.55
C HIS A 32 -7.37 25.37 -10.76
N SER A 33 -6.62 25.19 -9.67
CA SER A 33 -5.22 24.78 -9.66
C SER A 33 -4.94 23.92 -8.43
N PHE A 34 -3.87 23.14 -8.50
CA PHE A 34 -3.47 22.27 -7.39
C PHE A 34 -2.96 23.08 -6.20
N GLU A 35 -2.35 24.24 -6.46
CA GLU A 35 -1.82 25.16 -5.47
C GLU A 35 -2.91 25.82 -4.61
N CYS A 36 -4.17 25.82 -5.07
CA CYS A 36 -5.32 26.35 -4.34
C CYS A 36 -5.94 25.36 -3.35
N ILE A 37 -5.55 24.07 -3.42
CA ILE A 37 -6.02 23.06 -2.47
C ILE A 37 -5.37 23.32 -1.11
N ASP A 38 -6.18 23.49 -0.05
CA ASP A 38 -5.70 23.55 1.33
C ASP A 38 -5.28 22.17 1.85
N TRP A 39 -4.14 21.69 1.36
CA TRP A 39 -3.58 20.40 1.73
C TRP A 39 -3.23 20.30 3.22
N ARG A 40 -3.00 21.44 3.91
CA ARG A 40 -2.71 21.42 5.34
C ARG A 40 -3.93 21.00 6.11
N GLN A 41 -5.09 21.57 5.78
CA GLN A 41 -6.35 21.17 6.36
C GLN A 41 -6.65 19.69 6.05
N LEU A 42 -6.45 19.26 4.81
CA LEU A 42 -6.68 17.84 4.42
C LEU A 42 -5.83 16.84 5.22
N ILE A 43 -4.56 17.16 5.48
CA ILE A 43 -3.69 16.30 6.28
C ILE A 43 -4.06 16.35 7.76
N GLN A 44 -4.51 17.51 8.25
CA GLN A 44 -5.01 17.67 9.62
C GLN A 44 -6.34 16.93 9.84
N ASP A 45 -7.14 16.74 8.79
CA ASP A 45 -8.39 15.99 8.81
C ASP A 45 -8.21 14.46 8.82
N GLY A 46 -7.01 13.97 9.18
CA GLY A 46 -6.75 12.57 9.44
C GLY A 46 -5.46 12.32 10.22
N VAL A 47 -5.11 11.05 10.37
CA VAL A 47 -3.91 10.62 11.11
C VAL A 47 -3.19 9.50 10.38
N LEU A 48 -1.86 9.51 10.43
CA LEU A 48 -1.08 8.38 9.96
C LEU A 48 -1.01 7.32 11.06
N VAL A 49 -1.41 6.11 10.72
CA VAL A 49 -1.47 4.98 11.64
C VAL A 49 -0.42 3.94 11.27
N ARG A 50 0.37 3.53 12.28
CA ARG A 50 1.24 2.35 12.18
C ARG A 50 0.79 1.29 13.17
N LEU A 51 0.29 0.17 12.66
CA LEU A 51 -0.20 -0.95 13.46
C LEU A 51 0.92 -1.98 13.68
N HIS A 52 1.27 -2.19 14.96
CA HIS A 52 2.26 -3.15 15.41
C HIS A 52 1.59 -4.25 16.25
N ILE A 53 1.52 -5.45 15.69
CA ILE A 53 1.06 -6.65 16.38
C ILE A 53 2.23 -7.63 16.42
N ARG A 54 2.63 -8.02 17.63
CA ARG A 54 3.73 -8.96 17.87
C ARG A 54 3.25 -10.09 18.79
N ARG A 55 3.80 -11.28 18.56
CA ARG A 55 3.69 -12.47 19.40
C ARG A 55 4.82 -13.43 19.07
N CYS A 56 5.09 -14.36 19.97
CA CYS A 56 5.77 -15.58 19.59
C CYS A 56 4.93 -16.36 18.55
N ARG A 57 5.61 -17.00 17.58
CA ARG A 57 4.93 -17.66 16.46
C ARG A 57 4.22 -18.95 16.85
N PHE A 58 4.62 -19.55 17.98
CA PHE A 58 4.25 -20.92 18.36
C PHE A 58 4.51 -21.93 17.25
N SER A 59 5.53 -21.66 16.43
CA SER A 59 6.07 -22.60 15.46
C SER A 59 7.58 -22.51 15.44
N THR A 60 8.20 -23.59 15.00
CA THR A 60 9.64 -23.74 14.87
C THR A 60 9.92 -24.67 13.70
N ARG A 61 11.07 -24.53 13.04
CA ARG A 61 11.38 -25.33 11.84
C ARG A 61 11.52 -26.81 12.23
N LEU A 62 11.04 -27.70 11.37
CA LEU A 62 11.35 -29.13 11.48
C LEU A 62 12.84 -29.34 11.23
N VAL A 63 13.49 -30.17 12.06
CA VAL A 63 14.87 -30.61 11.84
C VAL A 63 14.90 -32.06 11.36
N LEU A 64 16.01 -32.49 10.76
CA LEU A 64 16.17 -33.84 10.21
C LEU A 64 15.95 -34.93 11.28
N GLU A 65 16.37 -34.63 12.51
CA GLU A 65 16.21 -35.51 13.66
C GLU A 65 14.73 -35.70 14.05
N ASP A 66 13.84 -34.75 13.70
CA ASP A 66 12.40 -34.88 13.91
C ASP A 66 11.72 -35.82 12.91
N ILE A 67 12.40 -36.18 11.82
CA ILE A 67 11.94 -37.17 10.83
C ILE A 67 12.76 -38.46 10.91
N GLY A 68 13.61 -38.61 11.93
CA GLY A 68 14.44 -39.80 12.14
C GLY A 68 15.75 -39.82 11.35
N VAL A 69 16.10 -38.74 10.64
CA VAL A 69 17.33 -38.66 9.86
C VAL A 69 18.45 -38.13 10.76
N ARG A 70 19.40 -38.99 11.11
CA ARG A 70 20.63 -38.62 11.84
C ARG A 70 21.76 -38.46 10.85
N VAL A 71 22.37 -37.28 10.82
CA VAL A 71 23.54 -36.99 9.98
C VAL A 71 24.70 -36.74 10.92
N GLU A 72 25.69 -37.64 10.95
CA GLU A 72 26.87 -37.52 11.82
C GLU A 72 27.79 -36.37 11.37
N ASP A 73 27.92 -36.16 10.06
CA ASP A 73 28.74 -35.09 9.48
C ASP A 73 28.03 -33.74 9.55
N ASP A 74 28.56 -32.82 10.36
CA ASP A 74 28.07 -31.46 10.53
C ASP A 74 28.03 -30.67 9.21
N MET A 75 29.00 -30.86 8.31
CA MET A 75 29.05 -30.17 7.02
C MET A 75 27.89 -30.62 6.11
N VAL A 76 27.59 -31.92 6.11
CA VAL A 76 26.43 -32.45 5.37
C VAL A 76 25.14 -31.96 5.98
N ARG A 77 25.04 -31.91 7.32
CA ARG A 77 23.86 -31.39 8.03
C ARG A 77 23.60 -29.92 7.67
N GLU A 78 24.64 -29.10 7.65
CA GLU A 78 24.55 -27.69 7.25
C GLU A 78 24.08 -27.54 5.81
N LYS A 79 24.69 -28.30 4.87
CA LYS A 79 24.25 -28.33 3.47
C LYS A 79 22.78 -28.74 3.38
N LEU A 80 22.38 -29.85 3.98
CA LEU A 80 20.98 -30.30 3.94
C LEU A 80 20.02 -29.26 4.53
N SER A 81 20.38 -28.58 5.63
CA SER A 81 19.56 -27.53 6.22
C SER A 81 19.42 -26.28 5.31
N THR A 82 20.41 -26.03 4.48
CA THR A 82 20.44 -24.94 3.49
C THR A 82 19.59 -25.29 2.27
N TRP A 83 19.70 -26.52 1.77
CA TRP A 83 19.03 -26.96 0.54
C TRP A 83 17.61 -27.52 0.76
N LEU A 84 17.27 -27.99 1.97
CA LEU A 84 15.96 -28.59 2.28
C LEU A 84 15.13 -27.76 3.25
N ILE A 85 13.89 -27.45 2.87
CA ILE A 85 12.90 -26.77 3.72
C ILE A 85 11.89 -27.82 4.22
N LEU A 86 12.10 -28.31 5.44
CA LEU A 86 11.34 -29.43 6.03
C LEU A 86 9.96 -29.04 6.61
N GLY A 87 9.55 -27.77 6.49
CA GLY A 87 8.31 -27.26 7.09
C GLY A 87 8.45 -26.85 8.57
N GLU A 88 7.34 -26.80 9.29
CA GLU A 88 7.26 -26.26 10.66
C GLU A 88 6.52 -27.20 11.63
N LYS A 89 7.03 -27.26 12.87
CA LYS A 89 6.38 -27.85 14.04
C LYS A 89 5.49 -26.80 14.72
N ARG A 90 4.32 -27.22 15.19
CA ARG A 90 3.38 -26.34 15.92
C ARG A 90 3.51 -26.60 17.41
N LEU A 91 3.72 -25.53 18.17
CA LEU A 91 3.96 -25.56 19.61
C LEU A 91 2.73 -25.13 20.43
N LEU A 92 1.59 -25.01 19.77
CA LEU A 92 0.30 -24.62 20.34
C LEU A 92 -0.81 -25.31 19.54
N PRO A 93 -1.94 -25.68 20.17
CA PRO A 93 -3.06 -26.26 19.44
C PRO A 93 -3.54 -25.37 18.29
N VAL A 94 -3.92 -26.00 17.18
CA VAL A 94 -4.25 -25.32 15.91
C VAL A 94 -5.38 -24.30 16.07
N ALA A 95 -6.34 -24.57 16.96
CA ALA A 95 -7.46 -23.66 17.23
C ALA A 95 -7.01 -22.29 17.76
N TYR A 96 -6.03 -22.26 18.68
CA TYR A 96 -5.46 -21.02 19.21
C TYR A 96 -4.65 -20.28 18.16
N MET A 97 -3.83 -21.00 17.38
CA MET A 97 -3.06 -20.39 16.29
C MET A 97 -3.98 -19.73 15.25
N LYS A 98 -5.06 -20.42 14.84
CA LYS A 98 -6.07 -19.86 13.93
C LYS A 98 -6.76 -18.64 14.52
N SER A 99 -7.07 -18.67 15.81
CA SER A 99 -7.72 -17.54 16.50
C SER A 99 -6.81 -16.31 16.57
N LEU A 100 -5.53 -16.48 16.92
CA LEU A 100 -4.53 -15.40 16.89
C LEU A 100 -4.36 -14.82 15.49
N SER A 101 -4.18 -15.67 14.48
CA SER A 101 -4.06 -15.23 13.09
C SER A 101 -5.31 -14.50 12.60
N ARG A 102 -6.51 -14.98 12.98
CA ARG A 102 -7.77 -14.29 12.64
C ARG A 102 -7.82 -12.89 13.23
N ILE A 103 -7.51 -12.72 14.52
CA ILE A 103 -7.51 -11.40 15.17
C ILE A 103 -6.51 -10.46 14.48
N GLU A 104 -5.30 -10.93 14.21
CA GLU A 104 -4.28 -10.15 13.51
C GLU A 104 -4.72 -9.74 12.09
N SER A 105 -5.22 -10.70 11.30
CA SER A 105 -5.74 -10.43 9.96
C SER A 105 -6.91 -9.46 10.00
N SER A 106 -7.83 -9.61 10.95
CA SER A 106 -8.96 -8.70 11.14
C SER A 106 -8.52 -7.29 11.50
N ALA A 107 -7.50 -7.12 12.35
CA ALA A 107 -7.00 -5.79 12.71
C ALA A 107 -6.32 -5.09 11.52
N ARG A 108 -5.51 -5.84 10.76
CA ARG A 108 -4.87 -5.32 9.53
C ARG A 108 -5.90 -5.01 8.45
N TYR A 109 -6.94 -5.84 8.32
CA TYR A 109 -8.04 -5.61 7.39
C TYR A 109 -8.86 -4.38 7.79
N ALA A 110 -9.20 -4.22 9.07
CA ALA A 110 -9.92 -3.05 9.57
C ALA A 110 -9.17 -1.74 9.29
N LEU A 111 -7.83 -1.74 9.44
CA LEU A 111 -7.00 -0.61 9.02
C LEU A 111 -7.04 -0.42 7.50
N LYS A 112 -6.82 -1.47 6.71
CA LYS A 112 -6.83 -1.40 5.25
C LYS A 112 -8.17 -0.86 4.70
N GLU A 113 -9.29 -1.27 5.30
CA GLU A 113 -10.64 -0.88 4.87
C GLU A 113 -10.93 0.60 5.13
N ARG A 114 -10.38 1.16 6.21
CA ARG A 114 -10.64 2.53 6.71
C ARG A 114 -9.45 3.47 6.56
N SER A 115 -8.49 3.13 5.71
CA SER A 115 -7.31 3.97 5.47
C SER A 115 -6.93 4.00 4.00
N PHE A 116 -6.22 5.06 3.66
CA PHE A 116 -5.47 5.21 2.43
C PHE A 116 -4.04 4.74 2.63
N ARG A 117 -3.55 3.87 1.76
CA ARG A 117 -2.13 3.51 1.71
C ARG A 117 -1.37 4.59 0.96
N THR A 118 -0.57 5.36 1.66
CA THR A 118 0.22 6.46 1.09
C THR A 118 1.71 6.17 1.29
N GLU A 119 2.58 6.98 0.69
CA GLU A 119 4.04 6.89 0.92
C GLU A 119 4.41 7.15 2.40
N LEU A 120 3.59 7.90 3.12
CA LEU A 120 3.78 8.22 4.54
C LEU A 120 3.27 7.11 5.49
N GLY A 121 2.51 6.14 4.96
CA GLY A 121 1.89 5.05 5.70
C GLY A 121 0.37 4.98 5.48
N SER A 122 -0.34 4.31 6.41
CA SER A 122 -1.80 4.22 6.37
C SER A 122 -2.42 5.49 6.94
N PHE A 123 -3.00 6.33 6.08
CA PHE A 123 -3.71 7.54 6.47
C PHE A 123 -5.18 7.23 6.74
N VAL A 124 -5.63 7.42 7.98
CA VAL A 124 -7.02 7.22 8.40
C VAL A 124 -7.69 8.60 8.51
N PRO A 125 -8.69 8.91 7.67
CA PRO A 125 -9.41 10.18 7.78
C PRO A 125 -10.24 10.24 9.06
N SER A 126 -10.49 11.46 9.55
CA SER A 126 -11.25 11.73 10.78
C SER A 126 -12.64 11.09 10.77
N SER A 127 -13.31 11.10 9.62
CA SER A 127 -14.60 10.45 9.35
C SER A 127 -14.59 8.94 9.58
N ALA A 128 -13.49 8.24 9.28
CA ALA A 128 -13.36 6.80 9.47
C ALA A 128 -12.65 6.42 10.79
N TYR A 129 -12.03 7.38 11.46
CA TYR A 129 -11.14 7.14 12.59
C TYR A 129 -11.84 6.49 13.79
N ILE A 130 -13.02 6.97 14.18
CA ILE A 130 -13.74 6.43 15.35
C ILE A 130 -14.12 4.97 15.12
N GLY A 131 -14.71 4.65 13.95
CA GLY A 131 -15.07 3.28 13.59
C GLY A 131 -13.86 2.34 13.54
N TRP A 132 -12.74 2.81 12.97
CA TRP A 132 -11.49 2.06 12.96
C TRP A 132 -10.94 1.82 14.38
N ARG A 133 -10.88 2.87 15.21
CA ARG A 133 -10.33 2.82 16.56
C ARG A 133 -11.12 1.85 17.44
N ASP A 134 -12.44 1.96 17.44
CA ASP A 134 -13.29 1.16 18.31
C ASP A 134 -13.23 -0.34 17.93
N MET A 135 -13.21 -0.64 16.62
CA MET A 135 -12.96 -2.00 16.13
C MET A 135 -11.58 -2.53 16.53
N THR A 136 -10.54 -1.71 16.38
CA THR A 136 -9.16 -2.07 16.73
C THR A 136 -8.99 -2.30 18.24
N LEU A 137 -9.63 -1.49 19.07
CA LEU A 137 -9.66 -1.67 20.52
C LEU A 137 -10.38 -2.95 20.94
N SER A 138 -11.52 -3.26 20.31
CA SER A 138 -12.22 -4.54 20.54
C SER A 138 -11.33 -5.74 20.17
N LEU A 139 -10.64 -5.68 19.04
CA LEU A 139 -9.69 -6.72 18.62
C LEU A 139 -8.49 -6.82 19.56
N LYS A 140 -8.00 -5.70 20.09
CA LYS A 140 -6.95 -5.68 21.11
C LYS A 140 -7.39 -6.40 22.39
N VAL A 141 -8.60 -6.11 22.88
CA VAL A 141 -9.16 -6.79 24.06
C VAL A 141 -9.27 -8.30 23.83
N GLN A 142 -9.76 -8.72 22.65
CA GLN A 142 -9.82 -10.15 22.29
C GLN A 142 -8.44 -10.79 22.19
N TYR A 143 -7.44 -10.06 21.68
CA TYR A 143 -6.06 -10.52 21.59
C TYR A 143 -5.43 -10.74 22.96
N GLU A 144 -5.61 -9.78 23.87
CA GLU A 144 -5.14 -9.85 25.26
C GLU A 144 -5.85 -10.94 26.06
N ALA A 145 -7.17 -11.09 25.89
CA ALA A 145 -7.92 -12.19 26.48
C ALA A 145 -7.42 -13.56 26.01
N LEU A 146 -7.11 -13.71 24.71
CA LEU A 146 -6.56 -14.96 24.17
C LEU A 146 -5.13 -15.23 24.69
N ARG A 147 -4.31 -14.20 24.87
CA ARG A 147 -3.01 -14.32 25.55
C ARG A 147 -3.19 -14.85 26.97
N ASP A 148 -4.10 -14.26 27.72
CA ASP A 148 -4.32 -14.59 29.12
C ASP A 148 -4.89 -16.01 29.28
N ASP A 149 -5.75 -16.44 28.35
CA ASP A 149 -6.23 -17.82 28.27
C ASP A 149 -5.10 -18.82 27.96
N ILE A 150 -4.19 -18.48 27.03
CA ILE A 150 -3.00 -19.30 26.74
C ILE A 150 -2.11 -19.41 27.97
N LEU A 151 -1.92 -18.31 28.72
CA LEU A 151 -1.09 -18.29 29.93
C LEU A 151 -1.74 -19.12 31.05
N ALA A 152 -3.04 -18.95 31.29
CA ALA A 152 -3.79 -19.70 32.30
C ALA A 152 -3.78 -21.20 32.02
N ASN A 153 -3.90 -21.60 30.74
CA ASN A 153 -3.96 -22.99 30.31
C ASN A 153 -2.61 -23.55 29.81
N HIS A 154 -1.50 -22.84 30.01
CA HIS A 154 -0.20 -23.15 29.39
C HIS A 154 0.22 -24.62 29.56
N ARG A 155 0.12 -25.15 30.78
CA ARG A 155 0.48 -26.55 31.09
C ARG A 155 -0.43 -27.55 30.38
N LEU A 156 -1.73 -27.27 30.32
CA LEU A 156 -2.71 -28.15 29.67
C LEU A 156 -2.51 -28.16 28.15
N LEU A 157 -2.35 -26.98 27.55
CA LEU A 157 -2.08 -26.83 26.11
C LEU A 157 -0.76 -27.52 25.71
N THR A 158 0.27 -27.40 26.55
CA THR A 158 1.55 -28.09 26.34
C THR A 158 1.36 -29.61 26.37
N ARG A 159 0.64 -30.16 27.35
CA ARG A 159 0.33 -31.60 27.41
C ARG A 159 -0.44 -32.07 26.18
N GLN A 160 -1.42 -31.29 25.73
CA GLN A 160 -2.18 -31.62 24.52
C GLN A 160 -1.27 -31.69 23.29
N VAL A 161 -0.39 -30.70 23.10
CA VAL A 161 0.57 -30.70 21.99
C VAL A 161 1.52 -31.91 22.08
N LEU A 162 2.01 -32.24 23.28
CA LEU A 162 2.90 -33.39 23.46
C LEU A 162 2.20 -34.73 23.19
N ALA A 163 0.93 -34.89 23.57
CA ALA A 163 0.17 -36.09 23.27
C ALA A 163 0.05 -36.34 21.75
N GLU A 164 -0.17 -35.29 20.96
CA GLU A 164 -0.19 -35.40 19.49
C GLU A 164 1.20 -35.78 18.94
N TYR A 165 2.27 -35.19 19.48
CA TYR A 165 3.63 -35.52 19.07
C TYR A 165 4.09 -36.91 19.51
N GLU A 166 3.54 -37.44 20.61
CA GLU A 166 3.81 -38.80 21.08
C GLU A 166 3.34 -39.83 20.04
N VAL A 167 2.15 -39.61 19.47
CA VAL A 167 1.60 -40.44 18.37
C VAL A 167 2.51 -40.34 17.14
N ILE A 168 2.87 -39.12 16.72
CA ILE A 168 3.74 -38.89 15.56
C ILE A 168 5.13 -39.53 15.75
N ALA A 169 5.71 -39.42 16.95
CA ALA A 169 7.01 -40.00 17.26
C ALA A 169 6.94 -41.53 17.27
N GLY A 170 5.86 -42.10 17.81
CA GLY A 170 5.61 -43.54 17.79
C GLY A 170 5.51 -44.10 16.37
N ASP A 171 4.76 -43.44 15.50
CA ASP A 171 4.62 -43.83 14.09
C ASP A 171 5.95 -43.68 13.33
N THR A 172 6.67 -42.58 13.57
CA THR A 172 8.00 -42.35 12.97
C THR A 172 8.97 -43.45 13.37
N TYR A 173 9.02 -43.82 14.65
CA TYR A 173 9.86 -44.92 15.14
C TYR A 173 9.53 -46.25 14.47
N GLN A 174 8.24 -46.58 14.36
CA GLN A 174 7.81 -47.82 13.70
C GLN A 174 8.24 -47.86 12.22
N ARG A 175 8.11 -46.74 11.51
CA ARG A 175 8.57 -46.62 10.11
C ARG A 175 10.08 -46.81 10.00
N LEU A 176 10.86 -46.14 10.85
CA LEU A 176 12.32 -46.28 10.88
C LEU A 176 12.75 -47.73 11.16
N CYS A 177 12.12 -48.41 12.12
CA CYS A 177 12.39 -49.81 12.39
C CYS A 177 12.07 -50.72 11.18
N GLY A 178 11.03 -50.37 10.42
CA GLY A 178 10.61 -51.13 9.25
C GLY A 178 11.48 -50.92 8.01
N THR A 179 12.04 -49.72 7.83
CA THR A 179 12.86 -49.39 6.64
C THR A 179 14.37 -49.49 6.88
N HIS A 180 14.83 -49.14 8.08
CA HIS A 180 16.25 -49.03 8.45
C HIS A 180 16.50 -49.48 9.91
N PRO A 181 16.29 -50.77 10.23
CA PRO A 181 16.46 -51.28 11.60
C PRO A 181 17.86 -51.04 12.16
N GLU A 182 18.90 -50.99 11.31
CA GLU A 182 20.28 -50.72 11.67
C GLU A 182 20.52 -49.32 12.25
N LEU A 183 19.65 -48.35 11.95
CA LEU A 183 19.76 -46.98 12.44
C LEU A 183 19.08 -46.77 13.80
N VAL A 184 18.30 -47.75 14.28
CA VAL A 184 17.53 -47.64 15.52
C VAL A 184 18.25 -48.38 16.65
N THR A 185 19.01 -47.63 17.45
CA THR A 185 19.79 -48.17 18.59
C THR A 185 19.09 -48.06 19.94
N GLU A 186 18.05 -47.24 20.02
CA GLU A 186 17.31 -46.96 21.25
C GLU A 186 15.93 -47.65 21.26
N THR A 187 15.36 -47.81 22.45
CA THR A 187 13.99 -48.35 22.59
C THR A 187 12.95 -47.33 22.11
N ARG A 188 11.75 -47.81 21.74
CA ARG A 188 10.62 -46.94 21.36
C ARG A 188 10.33 -45.87 22.41
N GLU A 189 10.30 -46.26 23.69
CA GLU A 189 10.05 -45.35 24.81
C GLU A 189 11.11 -44.25 24.90
N HIS A 190 12.39 -44.61 24.71
CA HIS A 190 13.48 -43.64 24.74
C HIS A 190 13.41 -42.68 23.55
N PHE A 191 13.17 -43.19 22.33
CA PHE A 191 13.00 -42.37 21.13
C PHE A 191 11.86 -41.34 21.31
N VAL A 192 10.68 -41.81 21.73
CA VAL A 192 9.49 -40.97 21.93
C VAL A 192 9.72 -39.93 23.02
N THR A 193 10.35 -40.32 24.14
CA THR A 193 10.71 -39.41 25.23
C THR A 193 11.70 -38.34 24.75
N ASN A 194 12.75 -38.74 24.05
CA ASN A 194 13.74 -37.83 23.49
C ASN A 194 13.11 -36.86 22.47
N TYR A 195 12.20 -37.36 21.63
CA TYR A 195 11.43 -36.54 20.70
C TYR A 195 10.61 -35.47 21.43
N CYS A 196 9.79 -35.88 22.40
CA CYS A 196 8.94 -34.98 23.17
C CYS A 196 9.76 -33.97 23.99
N ASN A 197 10.93 -34.37 24.51
CA ASN A 197 11.86 -33.48 25.22
C ASN A 197 12.46 -32.39 24.30
N ARG A 198 12.68 -32.68 23.02
CA ARG A 198 13.06 -31.65 22.04
C ARG A 198 11.90 -30.70 21.74
N ILE A 199 10.67 -31.19 21.67
CA ILE A 199 9.49 -30.33 21.47
C ILE A 199 9.28 -29.42 22.67
N ILE A 200 9.26 -29.96 23.89
CA ILE A 200 8.97 -29.17 25.11
C ILE A 200 10.02 -28.08 25.36
N SER A 201 11.29 -28.33 25.03
CA SER A 201 12.34 -27.30 25.15
C SER A 201 12.18 -26.14 24.16
N GLN A 202 11.41 -26.33 23.10
CA GLN A 202 11.09 -25.29 22.11
C GLN A 202 9.79 -24.53 22.47
N VAL A 203 8.94 -25.08 23.35
CA VAL A 203 7.71 -24.41 23.81
C VAL A 203 8.09 -23.14 24.57
N PRO A 204 7.58 -21.95 24.17
CA PRO A 204 7.86 -20.71 24.87
C PRO A 204 7.43 -20.78 26.35
N SER A 205 8.28 -20.25 27.24
CA SER A 205 7.92 -20.08 28.66
C SER A 205 6.76 -19.07 28.81
N PRO A 206 5.97 -19.15 29.89
CA PRO A 206 4.90 -18.18 30.16
C PRO A 206 5.38 -16.72 30.15
N ASP A 207 6.56 -16.43 30.70
CA ASP A 207 7.11 -15.08 30.70
C ASP A 207 7.47 -14.61 29.29
N ARG A 208 8.07 -15.48 28.46
CA ARG A 208 8.34 -15.16 27.05
C ARG A 208 7.05 -14.91 26.27
N ILE A 209 5.97 -15.65 26.55
CA ILE A 209 4.65 -15.40 25.95
C ILE A 209 4.16 -14.01 26.39
N ARG A 210 4.23 -13.67 27.68
CA ARG A 210 3.83 -12.36 28.20
C ARG A 210 4.58 -11.21 27.52
N ASP A 211 5.89 -11.33 27.39
CA ASP A 211 6.76 -10.26 26.87
C ASP A 211 6.66 -10.08 25.35
N THR A 212 6.35 -11.14 24.61
CA THR A 212 6.31 -11.09 23.14
C THR A 212 4.95 -10.65 22.60
N PHE A 213 3.88 -10.75 23.39
CA PHE A 213 2.55 -10.32 23.01
C PHE A 213 2.43 -8.80 23.13
N ASP A 214 2.40 -8.12 21.99
CA ASP A 214 2.26 -6.67 21.91
C ASP A 214 1.21 -6.31 20.86
N PHE A 215 0.30 -5.40 21.19
CA PHE A 215 -0.71 -4.86 20.29
C PHE A 215 -0.77 -3.36 20.49
N LYS A 216 -0.06 -2.62 19.62
CA LYS A 216 0.07 -1.17 19.66
C LYS A 216 -0.22 -0.58 18.31
N TYR A 217 -0.79 0.61 18.32
CA TYR A 217 -0.82 1.47 17.15
C TYR A 217 -0.19 2.81 17.52
N LEU A 218 0.59 3.36 16.61
CA LEU A 218 1.18 4.69 16.74
C LEU A 218 0.42 5.64 15.82
N LEU A 219 -0.03 6.74 16.39
CA LEU A 219 -0.59 7.86 15.66
C LEU A 219 0.54 8.85 15.40
N VAL A 220 0.76 9.17 14.13
CA VAL A 220 1.72 10.18 13.72
C VAL A 220 0.95 11.29 13.03
N ASP A 221 1.16 12.52 13.50
CA ASP A 221 0.67 13.70 12.81
C ASP A 221 1.35 13.80 11.44
N GLY A 222 0.56 13.93 10.38
CA GLY A 222 1.05 13.96 9.00
C GLY A 222 1.98 15.14 8.73
N LEU A 223 1.72 16.30 9.36
CA LEU A 223 2.54 17.51 9.18
C LEU A 223 3.93 17.34 9.78
N SER A 224 4.02 16.64 10.91
CA SER A 224 5.29 16.31 11.56
C SER A 224 6.21 15.45 10.67
N GLN A 225 5.65 14.58 9.82
CA GLN A 225 6.47 13.79 8.88
C GLN A 225 6.97 14.59 7.67
N LEU A 226 6.27 15.65 7.30
CA LEU A 226 6.65 16.52 6.19
C LEU A 226 7.74 17.54 6.57
N GLY A 227 8.27 17.48 7.80
CA GLY A 227 9.36 18.37 8.24
C GLY A 227 8.91 19.82 8.44
N THR A 228 7.61 20.07 8.53
CA THR A 228 7.03 21.42 8.72
C THR A 228 7.02 21.86 10.19
N THR A 229 7.81 21.21 11.06
CA THR A 229 8.10 21.73 12.40
C THR A 229 8.51 23.19 12.25
N GLN A 230 7.64 24.06 12.75
CA GLN A 230 7.84 25.50 12.75
C GLN A 230 9.28 25.76 13.15
N ALA A 231 10.01 26.44 12.29
CA ALA A 231 11.32 26.95 12.65
C ALA A 231 11.12 27.80 13.90
N GLU A 232 11.39 27.24 15.08
CA GLU A 232 11.60 28.05 16.27
C GLU A 232 12.69 29.06 15.87
N PRO A 233 12.41 30.37 15.93
CA PRO A 233 13.41 31.36 15.59
C PRO A 233 14.63 31.08 16.47
N PRO A 234 15.85 31.02 15.91
CA PRO A 234 17.03 30.71 16.68
C PRO A 234 17.13 31.71 17.83
N SER A 235 16.84 31.25 19.04
CA SER A 235 16.98 32.01 20.26
C SER A 235 18.44 32.46 20.32
N GLN A 236 18.63 33.77 20.17
CA GLN A 236 19.89 34.48 20.20
C GLN A 236 20.57 34.29 21.57
N GLN A 237 21.23 33.16 21.77
CA GLN A 237 22.19 32.94 22.85
C GLN A 237 23.59 32.91 22.24
N SER A 238 24.05 34.08 21.82
CA SER A 238 25.45 34.35 21.54
C SER A 238 25.93 35.41 22.53
N SER A 239 26.15 34.99 23.78
CA SER A 239 26.98 35.72 24.73
C SER A 239 28.45 35.60 24.31
N VAL A 240 28.87 36.63 23.59
CA VAL A 240 30.20 37.23 23.48
C VAL A 240 31.24 36.66 24.47
N ASN A 241 32.22 35.91 23.96
CA ASN A 241 33.54 35.81 24.60
C ASN A 241 34.57 36.43 23.66
N ALA A 242 34.95 37.66 23.99
CA ALA A 242 36.05 38.39 23.37
C ALA A 242 37.38 37.85 23.91
N HIS A 243 38.19 37.25 23.04
CA HIS A 243 39.62 37.11 23.27
C HIS A 243 40.37 37.78 22.12
N GLU A 244 40.95 38.92 22.48
CA GLU A 244 41.91 39.70 21.71
C GLU A 244 43.19 38.90 21.49
N GLY A 245 43.79 39.08 20.30
CA GLY A 245 45.21 38.77 20.11
C GLY A 245 45.55 38.07 18.81
N ARG A 246 45.66 38.86 17.73
CA ARG A 246 46.79 38.88 16.77
C ARG A 246 46.36 39.49 15.44
N SER A 247 47.05 40.55 15.06
CA SER A 247 46.89 41.31 13.82
C SER A 247 47.29 40.47 12.59
N ALA A 248 46.36 39.67 12.09
CA ALA A 248 46.27 39.32 10.67
C ALA A 248 45.57 40.48 9.92
N PRO A 249 45.79 40.66 8.61
CA PRO A 249 45.26 41.82 7.88
C PRO A 249 43.73 41.84 7.94
N VAL A 250 43.18 42.80 8.67
CA VAL A 250 41.75 42.97 9.02
C VAL A 250 40.83 42.92 7.78
N GLU A 251 41.35 43.31 6.63
CA GLU A 251 40.64 43.34 5.36
C GLU A 251 40.40 41.94 4.78
N VAL A 252 41.38 41.03 4.88
CA VAL A 252 41.25 39.65 4.40
C VAL A 252 40.26 38.87 5.28
N ALA A 253 40.27 39.12 6.60
CA ALA A 253 39.33 38.50 7.53
C ALA A 253 37.88 38.96 7.28
N ARG A 254 37.65 40.26 6.98
CA ARG A 254 36.32 40.78 6.63
C ARG A 254 35.77 40.18 5.34
N LEU A 255 36.59 40.08 4.30
CA LEU A 255 36.20 39.46 3.04
C LEU A 255 35.89 37.96 3.21
N GLN A 256 36.65 37.25 4.04
CA GLN A 256 36.38 35.85 4.37
C GLN A 256 35.09 35.66 5.18
N VAL A 257 34.77 36.57 6.11
CA VAL A 257 33.52 36.54 6.87
C VAL A 257 32.32 36.79 5.95
N GLN A 258 32.37 37.81 5.09
CA GLN A 258 31.31 38.10 4.11
C GLN A 258 31.12 36.94 3.12
N ALA A 259 32.22 36.34 2.63
CA ALA A 259 32.14 35.18 1.76
C ALA A 259 31.48 33.98 2.46
N ARG A 260 31.78 33.74 3.74
CA ARG A 260 31.14 32.68 4.53
C ARG A 260 29.66 32.97 4.82
N GLU A 261 29.30 34.22 5.08
CA GLU A 261 27.90 34.63 5.28
C GLU A 261 27.09 34.44 4.00
N TRP A 262 27.61 34.87 2.86
CA TRP A 262 26.98 34.65 1.56
C TRP A 262 26.84 33.16 1.23
N GLN A 263 27.90 32.35 1.47
CA GLN A 263 27.84 30.90 1.30
C GLN A 263 26.78 30.25 2.20
N ARG A 264 26.64 30.71 3.45
CA ARG A 264 25.58 30.24 4.37
C ARG A 264 24.19 30.63 3.89
N SER A 265 23.98 31.87 3.43
CA SER A 265 22.67 32.29 2.94
C SER A 265 22.24 31.54 1.68
N VAL A 266 23.18 31.27 0.77
CA VAL A 266 22.92 30.44 -0.42
C VAL A 266 22.58 29.01 -0.02
N LEU A 267 23.38 28.40 0.86
CA LEU A 267 23.09 27.05 1.37
C LEU A 267 21.73 26.97 2.07
N GLU A 268 21.38 27.96 2.88
CA GLU A 268 20.10 28.01 3.58
C GLU A 268 18.92 28.17 2.62
N GLN A 269 19.09 28.97 1.56
CA GLN A 269 18.11 29.11 0.49
C GLN A 269 17.95 27.81 -0.29
N ASP A 270 19.03 27.13 -0.67
CA ASP A 270 19.00 25.85 -1.38
C ASP A 270 18.36 24.75 -0.51
N LEU A 271 18.67 24.71 0.78
CA LEU A 271 18.05 23.79 1.73
C LEU A 271 16.53 24.04 1.85
N ARG A 272 16.10 25.30 1.87
CA ARG A 272 14.67 25.65 1.87
C ARG A 272 13.99 25.23 0.57
N MET A 273 14.62 25.48 -0.58
CA MET A 273 14.11 25.09 -1.89
C MET A 273 13.94 23.57 -1.98
N HIS A 274 14.97 22.80 -1.63
CA HIS A 274 14.90 21.34 -1.63
C HIS A 274 13.90 20.78 -0.61
N ALA A 275 13.77 21.40 0.58
CA ALA A 275 12.75 21.02 1.54
C ALA A 275 11.33 21.24 0.96
N GLN A 276 11.09 22.39 0.32
CA GLN A 276 9.81 22.71 -0.30
C GLN A 276 9.49 21.76 -1.47
N GLU A 277 10.47 21.44 -2.31
CA GLU A 277 10.31 20.45 -3.40
C GLU A 277 9.94 19.06 -2.87
N ARG A 278 10.59 18.62 -1.79
CA ARG A 278 10.28 17.34 -1.14
C ARG A 278 8.88 17.32 -0.54
N VAL A 279 8.46 18.40 0.12
CA VAL A 279 7.11 18.55 0.64
C VAL A 279 6.10 18.51 -0.51
N ASN A 280 6.29 19.30 -1.56
CA ASN A 280 5.39 19.33 -2.72
C ASN A 280 5.28 17.96 -3.39
N THR A 281 6.41 17.25 -3.57
CA THR A 281 6.42 15.90 -4.15
C THR A 281 5.68 14.90 -3.27
N ALA A 282 5.87 14.96 -1.95
CA ALA A 282 5.16 14.11 -1.01
C ALA A 282 3.65 14.41 -0.99
N LEU A 283 3.25 15.68 -1.12
CA LEU A 283 1.85 16.11 -1.19
C LEU A 283 1.18 15.65 -2.49
N ASP A 284 1.86 15.80 -3.63
CA ASP A 284 1.40 15.29 -4.93
C ASP A 284 1.14 13.79 -4.84
N SER A 285 2.12 13.04 -4.33
CA SER A 285 1.99 11.58 -4.20
C SER A 285 0.90 11.19 -3.20
N PHE A 286 0.78 11.90 -2.08
CA PHE A 286 -0.26 11.69 -1.08
C PHE A 286 -1.66 11.88 -1.66
N LEU A 287 -1.96 13.03 -2.24
CA LEU A 287 -3.29 13.35 -2.77
C LEU A 287 -3.66 12.42 -3.92
N ALA A 288 -2.71 12.18 -4.83
CA ALA A 288 -2.94 11.24 -5.92
C ALA A 288 -3.19 9.81 -5.42
N SER A 289 -2.46 9.36 -4.39
CA SER A 289 -2.69 8.03 -3.79
C SER A 289 -4.08 7.92 -3.18
N VAL A 290 -4.56 8.97 -2.51
CA VAL A 290 -5.90 9.02 -1.90
C VAL A 290 -6.98 8.93 -2.98
N VAL A 291 -6.92 9.79 -4.00
CA VAL A 291 -7.89 9.82 -5.09
C VAL A 291 -7.85 8.50 -5.89
N SER A 292 -6.66 8.02 -6.24
CA SER A 292 -6.46 6.76 -6.95
C SER A 292 -7.12 5.58 -6.23
N GLN A 293 -6.95 5.48 -4.91
CA GLN A 293 -7.55 4.39 -4.13
C GLN A 293 -9.07 4.43 -4.11
N LEU A 294 -9.67 5.62 -3.94
CA LEU A 294 -11.14 5.77 -3.98
C LEU A 294 -11.71 5.38 -5.35
N ARG A 295 -11.08 5.86 -6.43
CA ARG A 295 -11.51 5.57 -7.79
C ARG A 295 -11.29 4.09 -8.14
N SER A 296 -10.19 3.49 -7.69
CA SER A 296 -9.90 2.06 -7.88
C SER A 296 -10.91 1.17 -7.17
N LEU A 297 -11.22 1.46 -5.90
CA LEU A 297 -12.23 0.73 -5.14
C LEU A 297 -13.60 0.77 -5.83
N THR A 298 -14.01 1.96 -6.27
CA THR A 298 -15.29 2.16 -6.97
C THR A 298 -15.32 1.44 -8.31
N TYR A 299 -14.23 1.54 -9.09
CA TYR A 299 -14.08 0.87 -10.37
C TYR A 299 -14.17 -0.66 -10.22
N ASP A 300 -13.44 -1.22 -9.25
CA ASP A 300 -13.37 -2.66 -9.04
C ASP A 300 -14.74 -3.21 -8.65
N VAL A 301 -15.42 -2.62 -7.66
CA VAL A 301 -16.75 -3.09 -7.27
C VAL A 301 -17.76 -2.97 -8.41
N ALA A 302 -17.77 -1.87 -9.16
CA ALA A 302 -18.65 -1.72 -10.32
C ALA A 302 -18.40 -2.82 -11.38
N CYS A 303 -17.13 -3.11 -11.68
CA CYS A 303 -16.74 -4.14 -12.63
C CYS A 303 -17.08 -5.57 -12.14
N ASP A 304 -16.95 -5.86 -10.85
CA ASP A 304 -17.31 -7.18 -10.29
C ASP A 304 -18.82 -7.42 -10.36
N VAL A 305 -19.62 -6.40 -10.07
CA VAL A 305 -21.09 -6.46 -10.16
C VAL A 305 -21.52 -6.62 -11.62
N LEU A 306 -20.94 -5.86 -12.56
CA LEU A 306 -21.20 -6.00 -13.98
C LEU A 306 -20.83 -7.39 -14.51
N SER A 307 -19.69 -7.93 -14.08
CA SER A 307 -19.25 -9.28 -14.46
C SER A 307 -20.23 -10.35 -13.95
N THR A 308 -20.72 -10.18 -12.72
CA THR A 308 -21.73 -11.07 -12.14
C THR A 308 -23.06 -10.99 -12.89
N LEU A 309 -23.47 -9.78 -13.27
CA LEU A 309 -24.68 -9.53 -14.05
C LEU A 309 -24.60 -10.19 -15.43
N GLN A 310 -23.47 -10.04 -16.12
CA GLN A 310 -23.23 -10.63 -17.44
C GLN A 310 -23.22 -12.16 -17.40
N ARG A 311 -22.55 -12.76 -16.39
CA ARG A 311 -22.54 -14.23 -16.21
C ARG A 311 -23.92 -14.82 -15.98
N ARG A 312 -24.86 -14.03 -15.48
CA ARG A 312 -26.27 -14.41 -15.27
C ARG A 312 -27.18 -14.01 -16.43
N GLY A 313 -26.62 -13.63 -17.59
CA GLY A 313 -27.40 -13.23 -18.76
C GLY A 313 -28.24 -11.96 -18.56
N GLY A 314 -27.95 -11.15 -17.54
CA GLY A 314 -28.81 -10.00 -17.19
C GLY A 314 -30.18 -10.39 -16.64
N GLU A 315 -30.34 -11.64 -16.17
CA GLU A 315 -31.62 -12.13 -15.65
C GLU A 315 -31.94 -11.67 -14.23
N SER A 316 -30.93 -11.40 -13.38
CA SER A 316 -31.17 -10.89 -12.02
C SER A 316 -29.89 -10.35 -11.38
N VAL A 317 -30.05 -9.34 -10.51
CA VAL A 317 -28.96 -8.84 -9.66
C VAL A 317 -28.77 -9.79 -8.48
N ALA A 318 -27.56 -10.33 -8.32
CA ALA A 318 -27.26 -11.23 -7.20
C ALA A 318 -27.35 -10.49 -5.86
N HIS A 319 -27.90 -11.13 -4.83
CA HIS A 319 -27.94 -10.57 -3.47
C HIS A 319 -26.55 -10.15 -2.96
N GLN A 320 -25.52 -10.95 -3.26
CA GLN A 320 -24.14 -10.64 -2.91
C GLN A 320 -23.64 -9.36 -3.60
N SER A 321 -24.07 -9.08 -4.83
CA SER A 321 -23.70 -7.84 -5.54
C SER A 321 -24.34 -6.60 -4.89
N VAL A 322 -25.59 -6.70 -4.45
CA VAL A 322 -26.24 -5.62 -3.68
C VAL A 322 -25.50 -5.37 -2.37
N ARG A 323 -25.10 -6.44 -1.67
CA ARG A 323 -24.29 -6.33 -0.46
C ARG A 323 -22.92 -5.69 -0.72
N GLN A 324 -22.25 -6.04 -1.83
CA GLN A 324 -20.99 -5.42 -2.24
C GLN A 324 -21.15 -3.92 -2.51
N LEU A 325 -22.21 -3.51 -3.21
CA LEU A 325 -22.53 -2.11 -3.44
C LEU A 325 -22.83 -1.35 -2.13
N GLY A 326 -23.56 -1.99 -1.20
CA GLY A 326 -23.81 -1.42 0.13
C GLY A 326 -22.52 -1.22 0.94
N ASN A 327 -21.61 -2.20 0.92
CA ASN A 327 -20.31 -2.07 1.58
C ASN A 327 -19.46 -0.96 0.94
N LEU A 328 -19.45 -0.87 -0.39
CA LEU A 328 -18.78 0.21 -1.12
C LEU A 328 -19.31 1.59 -0.69
N LEU A 329 -20.64 1.74 -0.60
CA LEU A 329 -21.27 2.99 -0.20
C LEU A 329 -20.80 3.46 1.19
N THR A 330 -20.81 2.55 2.17
CA THR A 330 -20.30 2.85 3.51
C THR A 330 -18.82 3.22 3.47
N GLN A 331 -18.00 2.43 2.77
CA GLN A 331 -16.56 2.63 2.74
C GLN A 331 -16.17 3.96 2.04
N VAL A 332 -16.75 4.26 0.87
CA VAL A 332 -16.46 5.48 0.13
C VAL A 332 -16.92 6.72 0.91
N ARG A 333 -18.07 6.68 1.58
CA ARG A 333 -18.54 7.80 2.41
C ARG A 333 -17.66 8.04 3.63
N GLU A 334 -17.21 6.98 4.30
CA GLU A 334 -16.26 7.10 5.40
C GLU A 334 -14.90 7.65 4.93
N LEU A 335 -14.50 7.35 3.69
CA LEU A 335 -13.20 7.73 3.14
C LEU A 335 -13.21 9.05 2.34
N ASN A 336 -14.35 9.55 1.90
CA ASN A 336 -14.48 10.80 1.14
C ASN A 336 -14.43 12.05 2.05
N PHE A 337 -13.35 12.19 2.81
CA PHE A 337 -13.20 13.29 3.78
C PHE A 337 -12.99 14.66 3.13
N TYR A 338 -12.63 14.70 1.85
CA TYR A 338 -12.31 15.92 1.12
C TYR A 338 -13.46 16.45 0.23
N GLY A 339 -14.65 15.85 0.32
CA GLY A 339 -15.84 16.37 -0.34
C GLY A 339 -15.86 16.24 -1.86
N ASP A 340 -15.36 15.11 -2.40
CA ASP A 340 -15.40 14.82 -3.84
C ASP A 340 -16.85 14.73 -4.34
N THR A 341 -17.37 15.83 -4.89
CA THR A 341 -18.77 15.92 -5.32
C THR A 341 -19.12 14.94 -6.44
N GLU A 342 -18.16 14.58 -7.30
CA GLU A 342 -18.38 13.55 -8.33
C GLU A 342 -18.54 12.17 -7.69
N MET A 343 -17.72 11.86 -6.68
CA MET A 343 -17.84 10.62 -5.94
C MET A 343 -19.16 10.53 -5.19
N GLU A 344 -19.58 11.61 -4.53
CA GLU A 344 -20.88 11.66 -3.82
C GLU A 344 -22.03 11.37 -4.77
N ARG A 345 -22.08 12.03 -5.94
CA ARG A 345 -23.12 11.77 -6.94
C ARG A 345 -23.11 10.32 -7.44
N MET A 346 -21.93 9.74 -7.70
CA MET A 346 -21.83 8.32 -8.07
C MET A 346 -22.32 7.41 -6.95
N MET A 347 -22.02 7.72 -5.69
CA MET A 347 -22.50 6.97 -4.53
C MET A 347 -24.01 7.09 -4.34
N ASP A 348 -24.61 8.24 -4.65
CA ASP A 348 -26.07 8.42 -4.61
C ASP A 348 -26.77 7.57 -5.67
N GLN A 349 -26.20 7.45 -6.88
CA GLN A 349 -26.69 6.52 -7.90
C GLN A 349 -26.62 5.06 -7.41
N ILE A 350 -25.54 4.68 -6.74
CA ILE A 350 -25.39 3.34 -6.17
C ILE A 350 -26.39 3.12 -5.02
N GLN A 351 -26.62 4.12 -4.17
CA GLN A 351 -27.59 4.04 -3.08
C GLN A 351 -29.00 3.76 -3.62
N GLN A 352 -29.42 4.47 -4.68
CA GLN A 352 -30.71 4.22 -5.33
C GLN A 352 -30.85 2.78 -5.81
N ILE A 353 -29.79 2.16 -6.34
CA ILE A 353 -29.79 0.75 -6.76
C ILE A 353 -29.93 -0.20 -5.54
N VAL A 354 -29.24 0.11 -4.44
CA VAL A 354 -29.26 -0.71 -3.21
C VAL A 354 -30.61 -0.65 -2.51
N GLU A 355 -31.26 0.52 -2.49
CA GLU A 355 -32.54 0.75 -1.81
C GLU A 355 -33.76 0.16 -2.56
N GLN A 356 -33.66 -0.04 -3.88
CA GLN A 356 -34.71 -0.69 -4.65
C GLN A 356 -35.08 -2.08 -4.10
N SER A 357 -36.35 -2.45 -4.18
CA SER A 357 -36.79 -3.82 -3.91
C SER A 357 -36.22 -4.80 -4.95
N PRO A 358 -36.16 -6.12 -4.65
CA PRO A 358 -35.73 -7.12 -5.64
C PRO A 358 -36.50 -7.06 -6.96
N GLU A 359 -37.82 -6.82 -6.92
CA GLU A 359 -38.67 -6.73 -8.10
C GLU A 359 -38.45 -5.45 -8.92
N GLU A 360 -38.16 -4.33 -8.26
CA GLU A 360 -37.80 -3.08 -8.94
C GLU A 360 -36.45 -3.20 -9.63
N ARG A 361 -35.43 -3.74 -8.93
CA ARG A 361 -34.11 -4.02 -9.53
C ARG A 361 -34.20 -4.93 -10.73
N GLN A 362 -35.08 -5.92 -10.68
CA GLN A 362 -35.31 -6.83 -11.78
C GLN A 362 -35.87 -6.10 -13.02
N ARG A 363 -36.79 -5.15 -12.80
CA ARG A 363 -37.36 -4.33 -13.87
C ARG A 363 -36.36 -3.30 -14.41
N SER A 364 -35.48 -2.78 -13.57
CA SER A 364 -34.47 -1.75 -13.91
C SER A 364 -33.09 -2.32 -14.26
N ILE A 365 -32.97 -3.63 -14.51
CA ILE A 365 -31.68 -4.32 -14.65
C ILE A 365 -30.79 -3.75 -15.77
N ALA A 366 -31.40 -3.33 -16.87
CA ALA A 366 -30.70 -2.71 -17.99
C ALA A 366 -30.15 -1.32 -17.61
N ASP A 367 -30.92 -0.54 -16.85
CA ASP A 367 -30.53 0.77 -16.36
C ASP A 367 -29.45 0.66 -15.30
N ILE A 368 -29.56 -0.29 -14.37
CA ILE A 368 -28.49 -0.62 -13.39
C ILE A 368 -27.18 -0.92 -14.13
N GLY A 369 -27.23 -1.78 -15.16
CA GLY A 369 -26.06 -2.09 -15.98
C GLY A 369 -25.49 -0.87 -16.71
N ARG A 370 -26.36 0.05 -17.20
CA ARG A 370 -25.93 1.31 -17.83
C ARG A 370 -25.22 2.20 -16.81
N THR A 371 -25.86 2.47 -15.66
CA THR A 371 -25.30 3.31 -14.59
C THR A 371 -23.95 2.79 -14.09
N LEU A 372 -23.84 1.47 -13.83
CA LEU A 372 -22.56 0.89 -13.38
C LEU A 372 -21.47 0.98 -14.45
N ARG A 373 -21.79 0.84 -15.74
CA ARG A 373 -20.82 1.05 -16.83
C ARG A 373 -20.40 2.51 -16.94
N ALA A 374 -21.33 3.45 -16.75
CA ALA A 374 -21.02 4.87 -16.72
C ALA A 374 -20.05 5.20 -15.57
N ILE A 375 -20.35 4.73 -14.35
CA ILE A 375 -19.47 4.87 -13.17
C ILE A 375 -18.08 4.32 -13.49
N ALA A 376 -18.01 3.08 -13.97
CA ALA A 376 -16.74 2.43 -14.25
C ALA A 376 -15.94 3.12 -15.38
N THR A 377 -16.62 3.69 -16.38
CA THR A 377 -15.98 4.44 -17.47
C THR A 377 -15.38 5.75 -16.96
N VAL A 378 -16.12 6.50 -16.13
CA VAL A 378 -15.64 7.75 -15.51
C VAL A 378 -14.46 7.47 -14.59
N THR A 379 -14.60 6.52 -13.65
CA THR A 379 -13.51 6.20 -12.71
C THR A 379 -12.28 5.69 -13.43
N ARG A 380 -12.43 4.86 -14.48
CA ARG A 380 -11.32 4.39 -15.30
C ARG A 380 -10.60 5.54 -15.99
N SER A 381 -11.34 6.47 -16.60
CA SER A 381 -10.74 7.65 -17.22
C SER A 381 -9.93 8.46 -16.22
N THR A 382 -10.47 8.68 -15.02
CA THR A 382 -9.77 9.39 -13.94
C THR A 382 -8.51 8.66 -13.49
N LEU A 383 -8.56 7.33 -13.34
CA LEU A 383 -7.37 6.53 -13.00
C LEU A 383 -6.27 6.65 -14.06
N LEU A 384 -6.63 6.61 -15.35
CA LEU A 384 -5.66 6.81 -16.43
C LEU A 384 -5.08 8.23 -16.46
N ASP A 385 -5.87 9.24 -16.09
CA ASP A 385 -5.41 10.63 -15.93
C ASP A 385 -4.45 10.79 -14.73
N LEU A 386 -4.56 9.91 -13.73
CA LEU A 386 -3.68 9.81 -12.56
C LEU A 386 -2.47 8.89 -12.79
N GLU A 387 -2.30 8.36 -14.01
CA GLU A 387 -1.22 7.44 -14.41
C GLU A 387 -1.28 6.07 -13.72
N GLU A 388 -2.48 5.66 -13.32
CA GLU A 388 -2.73 4.34 -12.75
C GLU A 388 -3.18 3.36 -13.84
N GLU A 389 -2.88 2.08 -13.66
CA GLU A 389 -3.26 1.00 -14.58
C GLU A 389 -4.43 0.19 -14.00
N PRO A 390 -5.69 0.62 -14.18
CA PRO A 390 -6.85 -0.14 -13.71
C PRO A 390 -6.97 -1.46 -14.46
N ARG A 391 -7.41 -2.51 -13.75
CA ARG A 391 -7.62 -3.84 -14.33
C ARG A 391 -8.43 -3.81 -15.64
N VAL A 392 -8.08 -4.69 -16.57
CA VAL A 392 -8.75 -4.77 -17.87
C VAL A 392 -10.15 -5.37 -17.70
N ALA A 393 -11.15 -4.75 -18.33
CA ALA A 393 -12.56 -5.12 -18.19
C ALA A 393 -13.31 -5.17 -19.54
N ARG A 394 -12.62 -5.62 -20.59
CA ARG A 394 -13.17 -5.69 -21.96
C ARG A 394 -14.44 -6.54 -22.06
N GLU A 395 -14.51 -7.62 -21.29
CA GLU A 395 -15.65 -8.55 -21.31
C GLU A 395 -16.98 -7.86 -20.96
N ILE A 396 -16.95 -6.85 -20.09
CA ILE A 396 -18.13 -6.09 -19.65
C ILE A 396 -18.32 -4.77 -20.42
N ALA A 397 -17.75 -4.67 -21.63
CA ALA A 397 -17.87 -3.54 -22.55
C ALA A 397 -17.32 -2.20 -22.01
N ILE A 398 -16.30 -2.25 -21.15
CA ILE A 398 -15.57 -1.05 -20.73
C ILE A 398 -14.30 -0.97 -21.58
N PRO A 399 -14.11 0.11 -22.38
CA PRO A 399 -12.93 0.27 -23.21
C PRO A 399 -11.68 0.47 -22.34
N ASP A 400 -10.55 -0.13 -22.75
CA ASP A 400 -9.28 0.02 -22.03
C ASP A 400 -8.82 1.49 -22.00
N LEU A 401 -9.08 2.21 -23.08
CA LEU A 401 -8.84 3.64 -23.24
C LEU A 401 -10.16 4.31 -23.62
N PRO A 402 -10.95 4.79 -22.64
CA PRO A 402 -12.19 5.50 -22.90
C PRO A 402 -11.97 6.71 -23.80
N THR A 403 -12.73 6.81 -24.89
CA THR A 403 -12.72 8.00 -25.74
C THR A 403 -13.35 9.17 -25.00
N GLU A 404 -13.00 10.41 -25.36
CA GLU A 404 -13.53 11.57 -24.65
C GLU A 404 -15.06 11.67 -24.76
N ALA A 405 -15.61 11.34 -25.93
CA ALA A 405 -17.05 11.26 -26.16
C ALA A 405 -17.72 10.24 -25.23
N SER A 406 -17.11 9.05 -25.04
CA SER A 406 -17.65 8.03 -24.13
C SER A 406 -17.63 8.48 -22.67
N VAL A 407 -16.58 9.19 -22.25
CA VAL A 407 -16.48 9.74 -20.88
C VAL A 407 -17.52 10.84 -20.68
N ARG A 408 -17.70 11.73 -21.67
CA ARG A 408 -18.72 12.79 -21.62
C ARG A 408 -20.13 12.22 -21.52
N GLN A 409 -20.45 11.22 -22.34
CA GLN A 409 -21.73 10.52 -22.27
C GLN A 409 -21.94 9.87 -20.91
N ALA A 410 -20.93 9.14 -20.39
CA ALA A 410 -21.01 8.50 -19.08
C ALA A 410 -21.22 9.54 -17.96
N ARG A 411 -20.57 10.71 -18.04
CA ARG A 411 -20.78 11.80 -17.08
C ARG A 411 -22.19 12.39 -17.15
N ALA A 412 -22.72 12.61 -18.36
CA ALA A 412 -24.09 13.08 -18.55
C ALA A 412 -25.11 12.09 -17.97
N GLU A 413 -24.92 10.78 -18.20
CA GLU A 413 -25.75 9.72 -17.63
C GLU A 413 -25.76 9.72 -16.09
N LEU A 414 -24.67 10.14 -15.46
CA LEU A 414 -24.53 10.23 -14.00
C LEU A 414 -24.93 11.60 -13.43
N GLY A 415 -25.35 12.56 -14.26
CA GLY A 415 -25.60 13.93 -13.82
C GLY A 415 -24.32 14.64 -13.32
N LEU A 416 -23.16 14.25 -13.86
CA LEU A 416 -21.84 14.85 -13.58
C LEU A 416 -21.45 15.93 -14.58
N ASP A 417 -22.40 16.40 -15.40
CA ASP A 417 -22.16 17.54 -16.29
C ASP A 417 -21.87 18.76 -15.42
N LEU A 418 -20.58 19.07 -15.35
CA LEU A 418 -20.04 20.28 -14.76
C LEU A 418 -20.43 21.46 -15.64
N ASP A 419 -20.36 22.65 -15.06
CA ASP A 419 -20.42 23.91 -15.80
C ASP A 419 -19.48 23.82 -17.02
N ALA A 420 -19.99 24.07 -18.23
CA ALA A 420 -19.35 23.69 -19.49
C ALA A 420 -17.91 24.23 -19.64
N THR A 421 -17.59 25.30 -18.91
CA THR A 421 -16.29 25.96 -18.80
C THR A 421 -15.20 25.07 -18.19
N GLN A 422 -15.48 24.33 -17.11
CA GLN A 422 -14.49 23.46 -16.48
C GLN A 422 -14.15 22.24 -17.36
N PHE A 423 -15.16 21.75 -18.10
CA PHE A 423 -14.98 20.61 -18.99
C PHE A 423 -14.09 20.96 -20.19
N LEU A 424 -14.22 22.15 -20.77
CA LEU A 424 -13.38 22.59 -21.89
C LEU A 424 -11.90 22.66 -21.50
N ASN A 425 -11.59 23.13 -20.29
CA ASN A 425 -10.21 23.17 -19.79
C ASN A 425 -9.62 21.76 -19.63
N LEU A 426 -10.37 20.81 -19.07
CA LEU A 426 -9.92 19.42 -18.94
C LEU A 426 -9.83 18.70 -20.28
N ALA A 427 -10.74 18.97 -21.21
CA ALA A 427 -10.75 18.39 -22.55
C ALA A 427 -9.52 18.80 -23.35
N GLN A 428 -9.15 20.09 -23.32
CA GLN A 428 -7.96 20.60 -23.99
C GLN A 428 -6.70 19.87 -23.48
N VAL A 429 -6.54 19.79 -22.16
CA VAL A 429 -5.39 19.13 -21.52
C VAL A 429 -5.34 17.64 -21.85
N ARG A 430 -6.50 16.97 -21.93
CA ARG A 430 -6.57 15.55 -22.31
C ARG A 430 -6.23 15.31 -23.77
N ALA A 431 -6.61 16.23 -24.66
CA ALA A 431 -6.29 16.16 -26.09
C ALA A 431 -4.78 16.29 -26.31
N ASP A 432 -4.15 17.28 -25.67
CA ASP A 432 -2.72 17.55 -25.80
C ASP A 432 -1.87 16.34 -25.37
N VAL A 433 -2.18 15.73 -24.21
CA VAL A 433 -1.40 14.57 -23.71
C VAL A 433 -1.65 13.27 -24.50
N ARG A 434 -2.83 13.11 -25.11
CA ARG A 434 -3.04 11.98 -26.05
C ARG A 434 -2.21 12.16 -27.31
N GLY A 435 -2.07 13.40 -27.80
CA GLY A 435 -1.12 13.76 -28.85
C GLY A 435 0.29 13.36 -28.46
N GLU A 436 0.76 13.82 -27.29
CA GLU A 436 2.11 13.49 -26.79
C GLU A 436 2.35 11.98 -26.63
N ARG A 437 1.39 11.22 -26.06
CA ARG A 437 1.53 9.75 -25.93
C ARG A 437 1.50 9.04 -27.28
N ALA A 438 0.70 9.50 -28.24
CA ALA A 438 0.70 8.95 -29.59
C ALA A 438 2.03 9.23 -30.29
N GLU A 439 2.57 10.45 -30.14
CA GLU A 439 3.86 10.84 -30.68
C GLU A 439 5.03 10.07 -30.05
N VAL A 440 5.03 9.88 -28.73
CA VAL A 440 6.02 9.05 -28.02
C VAL A 440 5.88 7.57 -28.39
N GLY A 441 4.66 7.08 -28.62
CA GLY A 441 4.43 5.72 -29.13
C GLY A 441 5.00 5.54 -30.54
N GLU A 442 4.78 6.50 -31.44
CA GLU A 442 5.31 6.47 -32.81
C GLU A 442 6.82 6.67 -32.86
N HIS A 443 7.37 7.63 -32.12
CA HIS A 443 8.82 7.90 -32.08
C HIS A 443 9.59 6.82 -31.29
N GLY A 444 8.98 6.28 -30.23
CA GLY A 444 9.52 5.17 -29.45
C GLY A 444 9.59 3.89 -30.27
N MET A 445 8.56 3.58 -31.06
CA MET A 445 8.61 2.47 -32.02
C MET A 445 9.62 2.74 -33.14
N GLN A 446 9.65 3.94 -33.72
CA GLN A 446 10.64 4.28 -34.76
C GLN A 446 12.08 4.20 -34.25
N SER A 447 12.35 4.62 -33.01
CA SER A 447 13.68 4.49 -32.39
C SER A 447 14.07 3.02 -32.19
N LEU A 448 13.13 2.17 -31.77
CA LEU A 448 13.32 0.71 -31.66
C LEU A 448 13.56 0.05 -33.02
N TRP A 449 12.80 0.43 -34.05
CA TRP A 449 12.99 -0.05 -35.43
C TRP A 449 14.35 0.41 -35.99
N SER A 450 14.73 1.67 -35.76
CA SER A 450 16.04 2.22 -36.16
C SER A 450 17.19 1.48 -35.48
N TYR A 451 17.02 1.13 -34.20
CA TYR A 451 18.00 0.37 -33.44
C TYR A 451 18.13 -1.06 -33.99
N MET A 452 17.01 -1.74 -34.27
CA MET A 452 17.01 -3.08 -34.87
C MET A 452 17.59 -3.10 -36.29
N GLU A 453 17.32 -2.10 -37.12
CA GLU A 453 17.94 -1.98 -38.45
C GLU A 453 19.45 -1.71 -38.35
N SER A 454 19.89 -0.95 -37.35
CA SER A 454 21.32 -0.70 -37.10
C SER A 454 22.07 -1.94 -36.60
N GLU A 455 21.40 -2.84 -35.85
CA GLU A 455 21.98 -4.12 -35.45
C GLU A 455 22.06 -5.11 -36.62
N ALA A 456 21.06 -5.13 -37.51
CA ALA A 456 21.07 -5.99 -38.69
C ALA A 456 22.19 -5.62 -39.70
N GLN A 457 22.66 -4.37 -39.68
CA GLN A 457 23.76 -3.89 -40.52
C GLN A 457 25.16 -4.12 -39.91
N ARG A 458 25.27 -4.60 -38.67
CA ARG A 458 26.57 -5.02 -38.11
C ARG A 458 26.94 -6.39 -38.69
N ALA A 459 27.65 -6.35 -39.82
CA ALA A 459 28.27 -7.52 -40.43
C ALA A 459 29.09 -8.33 -39.41
N PRO A 460 29.10 -9.68 -39.51
CA PRO A 460 29.86 -10.52 -38.60
C PRO A 460 31.35 -10.15 -38.70
N ARG A 461 31.93 -9.72 -37.59
CA ARG A 461 33.38 -9.52 -37.48
C ARG A 461 34.06 -10.84 -37.81
N SER A 462 34.72 -10.89 -38.96
CA SER A 462 35.64 -11.97 -39.30
C SER A 462 36.71 -12.03 -38.22
N VAL A 463 36.71 -13.12 -37.46
CA VAL A 463 37.78 -13.46 -36.52
C VAL A 463 38.92 -13.99 -37.38
N SER A 464 40.00 -13.20 -37.45
CA SER A 464 41.30 -13.62 -37.98
C SER A 464 42.19 -14.08 -36.84
#